data_AF-A0A016XLU1-F1
#
_entry.id   AF-A0A016XLU1-F1
#
_cell.length_a   1.000
_cell.length_b   1.000
_cell.length_c   1.000
_cell.angle_alpha   90.00
_cell.angle_beta   90.00
_cell.angle_gamma   90.00
#
_symmetry.space_group_name_H-M   'P 1'
#
loop_
_entity.id
_entity.type
_entity.pdbx_description
1 polymer ?
#
loop_
_entity_poly.entity_id
_entity_poly.type
_entity_poly.pdbx_seq_one_letter_code
_entity_poly.pdbx_strand_id
1 'polypeptide(L)'
;MAYALKKPRLGTSPKELEQLVRDLGFNYALKILEVSERTLRRWLDGQGRIPAAAMQALYWLSSDGFQDAFLDSHWAHQHLVTKVHELEAQLETVRSERDELQTEMEAVLAQLSAELAPPAVSAPAQRPTEKPLPHRRRWPSRPLLPRAPRGSSAAPSSPQPCHQRHVRQRFRRQPCRAGLRQAGPAATLTDRRPLWGADQIRTWLGAAPGST
;
A
#
# COMPACT_ATOMS: atom_id res chain seq x y z
N MET A 1 13.87 6.16 5.04
CA MET A 1 13.73 6.98 6.26
C MET A 1 12.35 6.71 6.84
N ALA A 2 12.25 6.18 8.05
CA ALA A 2 10.95 6.02 8.72
C ALA A 2 10.54 7.39 9.27
N TYR A 3 9.36 7.88 8.92
CA TYR A 3 8.76 9.05 9.56
C TYR A 3 8.31 8.63 10.96
N ALA A 4 9.24 8.67 11.92
CA ALA A 4 8.89 8.50 13.31
C ALA A 4 8.06 9.71 13.73
N LEU A 5 6.80 9.47 14.12
CA LEU A 5 5.94 10.51 14.69
C LEU A 5 6.73 11.26 15.75
N LYS A 6 6.78 12.59 15.62
CA LYS A 6 7.53 13.42 16.53
C LYS A 6 6.98 13.20 17.93
N LYS A 7 7.81 12.67 18.84
CA LYS A 7 7.37 12.45 20.22
C LYS A 7 7.03 13.83 20.83
N PRO A 8 5.78 14.07 21.24
CA PRO A 8 5.38 15.36 21.76
C PRO A 8 6.14 15.61 23.06
N ARG A 9 6.72 16.80 23.18
CA ARG A 9 7.41 17.24 24.40
C ARG A 9 6.38 17.80 25.37
N LEU A 10 5.55 16.90 25.91
CA LEU A 10 4.59 17.25 26.95
C LEU A 10 5.32 17.37 28.28
N GLY A 11 5.11 18.48 28.98
CA GLY A 11 5.46 18.61 30.38
C GLY A 11 4.55 17.73 31.23
N THR A 12 5.02 17.32 32.40
CA THR A 12 4.15 16.69 33.41
C THR A 12 3.50 17.75 34.30
N SER A 13 3.17 18.92 33.73
CA SER A 13 2.61 20.02 34.48
C SER A 13 1.09 19.80 34.68
N PRO A 14 0.54 20.08 35.89
CA PRO A 14 -0.90 19.95 36.12
C PRO A 14 -1.73 20.85 35.20
N LYS A 15 -1.19 22.01 34.81
CA LYS A 15 -1.85 22.94 33.88
C LYS A 15 -2.04 22.35 32.47
N GLU A 16 -1.03 21.64 31.95
CA GLU A 16 -1.15 20.95 30.66
C GLU A 16 -2.16 19.80 30.74
N LEU A 17 -2.15 19.04 31.84
CA LEU A 17 -3.15 18.00 32.07
C LEU A 17 -4.57 18.60 32.13
N GLU A 18 -4.74 19.72 32.85
CA GLU A 18 -6.03 20.40 32.96
C GLU A 18 -6.54 20.83 31.58
N GLN A 19 -5.67 21.41 30.74
CA GLN A 19 -6.03 21.81 29.39
C GLN A 19 -6.49 20.60 28.55
N LEU A 20 -5.72 19.52 28.55
CA LEU A 20 -6.07 18.29 27.81
C LEU A 20 -7.39 17.68 28.31
N VAL A 21 -7.60 17.64 29.62
CA VAL A 21 -8.84 17.12 30.23
C VAL A 21 -10.03 18.03 29.92
N ARG A 22 -9.82 19.34 29.84
CA ARG A 22 -10.85 20.31 29.43
C ARG A 22 -11.25 20.11 27.97
N ASP A 23 -10.28 19.91 27.09
CA ASP A 23 -10.51 19.73 25.65
C ASP A 23 -11.23 18.41 25.34
N LEU A 24 -10.88 17.34 26.05
CA LEU A 24 -11.46 16.01 25.89
C LEU A 24 -12.77 15.81 26.67
N GLY A 25 -12.94 16.53 27.76
CA GLY A 25 -13.97 16.30 28.76
C GLY A 25 -13.53 15.29 29.83
N PHE A 26 -13.85 15.63 31.08
CA PHE A 26 -13.41 14.89 32.27
C PHE A 26 -13.82 13.40 32.27
N ASN A 27 -15.09 13.10 32.00
CA ASN A 27 -15.59 11.71 31.97
C ASN A 27 -14.95 10.88 30.85
N TYR A 28 -14.63 11.50 29.73
CA TYR A 28 -13.97 10.83 28.62
C TYR A 28 -12.52 10.52 28.94
N ALA A 29 -11.81 11.46 29.58
CA ALA A 29 -10.45 11.25 30.07
C ALA A 29 -10.38 10.08 31.09
N LEU A 30 -11.33 9.98 32.02
CA LEU A 30 -11.41 8.84 32.95
C LEU A 30 -11.56 7.50 32.22
N LYS A 31 -12.44 7.46 31.22
CA LYS A 31 -12.68 6.25 30.43
C LYS A 31 -11.45 5.81 29.63
N ILE A 32 -10.75 6.76 29.02
CA ILE A 32 -9.55 6.47 28.23
C ILE A 32 -8.41 5.96 29.11
N LEU A 33 -8.21 6.61 30.26
CA LEU A 33 -7.10 6.31 31.14
C LEU A 33 -7.36 5.11 32.05
N GLU A 34 -8.60 4.65 32.14
CA GLU A 34 -9.04 3.56 33.02
C GLU A 34 -8.63 3.82 34.49
N VAL A 35 -8.66 5.08 34.91
CA VAL A 35 -8.33 5.50 36.28
C VAL A 35 -9.57 5.95 37.04
N SER A 36 -9.52 5.84 38.37
CA SER A 36 -10.57 6.37 39.22
C SER A 36 -10.63 7.90 39.15
N GLU A 37 -11.83 8.46 39.34
CA GLU A 37 -12.04 9.91 39.45
C GLU A 37 -11.12 10.56 40.50
N ARG A 38 -10.98 9.91 41.65
CA ARG A 38 -10.11 10.38 42.74
C ARG A 38 -8.65 10.49 42.29
N THR A 39 -8.16 9.54 41.49
CA THR A 39 -6.80 9.58 40.95
C THR A 39 -6.61 10.75 40.00
N LEU A 40 -7.54 10.96 39.06
CA LEU A 40 -7.44 12.05 38.10
C LEU A 40 -7.53 13.43 38.77
N ARG A 41 -8.45 13.61 39.73
CA ARG A 41 -8.53 14.86 40.53
C ARG A 41 -7.23 15.12 41.28
N ARG A 42 -6.67 14.09 41.92
CA ARG A 42 -5.39 14.20 42.61
C ARG A 42 -4.27 14.69 41.68
N TRP A 43 -4.22 14.20 40.43
CA TRP A 43 -3.28 14.69 39.43
C TRP A 43 -3.51 16.14 39.00
N LEU A 44 -4.77 16.55 38.83
CA LEU A 44 -5.15 17.93 38.49
C LEU A 44 -4.81 18.91 39.63
N ASP A 45 -4.96 18.48 40.88
CA ASP A 45 -4.59 19.24 42.07
C ASP A 45 -3.06 19.31 42.29
N GLY A 46 -2.26 18.72 41.38
CA GLY A 46 -0.80 18.63 41.49
C GLY A 46 -0.32 17.68 42.58
N GLN A 47 -1.22 16.85 43.12
CA GLN A 47 -0.91 15.85 44.13
C GLN A 47 -0.41 14.56 43.46
N GLY A 48 0.91 14.44 43.37
CA GLY A 48 1.59 13.25 42.88
C GLY A 48 2.00 13.33 41.40
N ARG A 49 2.74 12.32 40.96
CA ARG A 49 3.33 12.30 39.62
C ARG A 49 2.33 11.82 38.58
N ILE A 50 2.19 12.60 37.51
CA ILE A 50 1.40 12.25 36.33
C ILE A 50 2.20 11.27 35.47
N PRO A 51 1.67 10.07 35.14
CA PRO A 51 2.34 9.15 34.24
C PRO A 51 2.50 9.76 32.84
N ALA A 52 3.71 9.67 32.27
CA ALA A 52 3.98 10.19 30.92
C ALA A 52 3.10 9.54 29.84
N ALA A 53 2.78 8.26 30.01
CA ALA A 53 1.88 7.54 29.11
C ALA A 53 0.45 8.11 29.13
N ALA A 54 -0.05 8.55 30.30
CA ALA A 54 -1.36 9.18 30.41
C ALA A 54 -1.39 10.52 29.67
N MET A 55 -0.35 11.36 29.85
CA MET A 55 -0.21 12.61 29.11
C MET A 55 -0.18 12.40 27.60
N GLN A 56 0.60 11.42 27.14
CA GLN A 56 0.68 11.09 25.72
C GLN A 56 -0.65 10.59 25.16
N ALA A 57 -1.34 9.72 25.88
CA ALA A 57 -2.64 9.20 25.46
C ALA A 57 -3.68 10.33 25.32
N LEU A 58 -3.76 11.22 26.30
CA LEU A 58 -4.67 12.37 26.24
C LEU A 58 -4.29 13.33 25.11
N TYR A 59 -3.01 13.63 24.93
CA TYR A 59 -2.57 14.51 23.85
C TYR A 59 -2.90 13.95 22.46
N TRP A 60 -2.63 12.68 22.19
CA TRP A 60 -2.94 12.10 20.87
C TRP A 60 -4.43 12.05 20.56
N LEU A 61 -5.28 12.18 21.58
CA LEU A 61 -6.73 12.24 21.43
C LEU A 61 -7.27 13.66 21.42
N SER A 62 -6.48 14.66 21.82
CA SER A 62 -6.87 16.06 21.77
C SER A 62 -6.90 16.57 20.31
N SER A 63 -7.50 17.74 20.11
CA SER A 63 -7.48 18.42 18.81
C SER A 63 -6.06 18.67 18.32
N ASP A 64 -5.15 19.00 19.23
CA ASP A 64 -3.77 19.37 18.90
C ASP A 64 -2.97 18.16 18.44
N GLY A 65 -3.04 17.04 19.17
CA GLY A 65 -2.38 15.81 18.76
C GLY A 65 -2.95 15.24 17.46
N PHE A 66 -4.26 15.37 17.23
CA PHE A 66 -4.87 15.02 15.95
C PHE A 66 -4.34 15.90 14.81
N GLN A 67 -4.25 17.20 15.02
CA GLN A 67 -3.76 18.14 14.02
C GLN A 67 -2.29 17.89 13.67
N ASP A 68 -1.45 17.64 14.68
CA ASP A 68 -0.03 17.30 14.46
C ASP A 68 0.11 15.98 13.67
N ALA A 69 -0.63 14.94 14.05
CA ALA A 69 -0.63 13.67 13.31
C ALA A 69 -1.11 13.84 11.85
N PHE A 70 -2.12 14.67 11.64
CA PHE A 70 -2.64 14.97 10.30
C PHE A 70 -1.61 15.71 9.45
N LEU A 71 -0.95 16.73 10.00
CA LEU A 71 0.09 17.49 9.31
C LEU A 71 1.27 16.59 8.95
N ASP A 72 1.74 15.77 9.89
CA ASP A 72 2.82 14.80 9.64
C ASP A 72 2.44 13.84 8.50
N SER A 73 1.22 13.31 8.51
CA SER A 73 0.72 12.43 7.45
C SER A 73 0.62 13.14 6.10
N HIS A 74 0.13 14.39 6.07
CA HIS A 74 0.02 15.19 4.87
C HIS A 74 1.39 15.41 4.22
N TRP A 75 2.38 15.84 5.00
CA TRP A 75 3.73 16.10 4.50
C TRP A 75 4.45 14.82 4.07
N ALA A 76 4.30 13.73 4.82
CA ALA A 76 4.84 12.44 4.41
C ALA A 76 4.25 11.98 3.08
N HIS A 77 2.93 12.14 2.89
CA HIS A 77 2.27 11.80 1.62
C HIS A 77 2.81 12.65 0.47
N GLN A 78 2.90 13.97 0.64
CA GLN A 78 3.43 14.87 -0.39
C GLN A 78 4.85 14.49 -0.80
N HIS A 79 5.72 14.21 0.16
CA HIS A 79 7.09 13.77 -0.12
C HIS A 79 7.12 12.42 -0.86
N LEU A 80 6.26 11.47 -0.49
CA LEU A 80 6.21 10.18 -1.17
C LEU A 80 5.71 10.33 -2.62
N VAL A 81 4.71 11.18 -2.86
CA VAL A 81 4.21 11.45 -4.22
C VAL A 81 5.30 12.06 -5.11
N THR A 82 6.05 13.03 -4.61
CA THR A 82 7.15 13.62 -5.39
C THR A 82 8.25 12.60 -5.69
N LYS A 83 8.57 11.73 -4.72
CA LYS A 83 9.54 10.65 -4.92
C LYS A 83 9.08 9.61 -5.93
N VAL A 84 7.79 9.26 -5.93
CA VAL A 84 7.22 8.36 -6.94
C VAL A 84 7.36 8.98 -8.32
N HIS A 85 7.01 10.25 -8.51
CA HIS A 85 7.18 10.91 -9.80
C HIS A 85 8.63 11.01 -10.27
N GLU A 86 9.57 11.27 -9.36
CA GLU A 86 11.00 11.26 -9.66
C GLU A 86 11.46 9.87 -10.14
N LEU A 87 11.04 8.81 -9.46
CA LEU A 87 11.36 7.44 -9.84
C LEU A 87 10.67 7.01 -11.15
N GLU A 88 9.44 7.45 -11.38
CA GLU A 88 8.73 7.22 -12.64
C GLU A 88 9.46 7.87 -13.82
N ALA A 89 9.96 9.09 -13.65
CA ALA A 89 10.76 9.78 -14.67
C ALA A 89 12.08 9.05 -14.96
N GLN A 90 12.79 8.62 -13.91
CA GLN A 90 14.03 7.84 -14.07
C GLN A 90 13.77 6.49 -14.78
N LEU A 91 12.66 5.85 -14.45
CA LEU A 91 12.27 4.58 -15.06
C LEU A 91 11.97 4.77 -16.56
N GLU A 92 11.35 5.88 -16.94
CA GLU A 92 11.08 6.18 -18.35
C GLU A 92 12.38 6.43 -19.13
N THR A 93 13.36 7.13 -18.55
CA THR A 93 14.70 7.29 -19.14
C THR A 93 15.37 5.93 -19.38
N VAL A 94 15.34 5.04 -18.39
CA VAL A 94 15.93 3.70 -18.53
C VAL A 94 15.19 2.87 -19.58
N ARG A 95 13.86 3.04 -19.68
CA ARG A 95 13.08 2.37 -20.73
C ARG A 95 13.47 2.84 -22.12
N SER A 96 13.62 4.16 -22.33
CA SER A 96 14.03 4.70 -23.62
C SER A 96 15.43 4.26 -24.01
N GLU A 97 16.39 4.30 -23.08
CA GLU A 97 17.75 3.79 -23.32
C GLU A 97 17.74 2.30 -23.70
N ARG A 98 16.90 1.49 -23.04
CA ARG A 98 16.75 0.06 -23.38
C ARG A 98 16.14 -0.12 -24.77
N ASP A 99 15.12 0.66 -25.12
CA ASP A 99 14.52 0.60 -26.46
C ASP A 99 15.52 1.00 -27.55
N GLU A 100 16.32 2.05 -27.34
CA GLU A 100 17.40 2.46 -28.26
C GLU A 100 18.42 1.32 -28.45
N LEU A 101 18.98 0.79 -27.36
CA LEU A 101 19.94 -0.32 -27.42
C LEU A 101 19.34 -1.58 -28.06
N GLN A 102 18.05 -1.84 -27.84
CA GLN A 102 17.37 -2.96 -28.47
C GLN A 102 17.26 -2.77 -29.99
N THR A 103 16.94 -1.56 -30.46
CA THR A 103 16.92 -1.27 -31.90
C THR A 103 18.29 -1.35 -32.55
N GLU A 104 19.35 -0.91 -31.86
CA GLU A 104 20.73 -1.07 -32.34
C GLU A 104 21.11 -2.54 -32.49
N MET A 105 20.79 -3.37 -31.49
CA MET A 105 21.03 -4.81 -31.54
C MET A 105 20.25 -5.47 -32.69
N GLU A 106 18.98 -5.14 -32.88
CA GLU A 106 18.16 -5.66 -33.98
C GLU A 106 18.73 -5.26 -35.35
N ALA A 107 19.24 -4.04 -35.49
CA ALA A 107 19.91 -3.57 -36.71
C ALA A 107 21.22 -4.33 -37.00
N VAL A 108 22.05 -4.55 -35.97
CA VAL A 108 23.28 -5.35 -36.11
C VAL A 108 22.95 -6.79 -36.52
N LEU A 109 21.95 -7.41 -35.90
CA LEU A 109 21.49 -8.76 -36.28
C LEU A 109 20.99 -8.81 -37.72
N ALA A 110 20.24 -7.79 -38.17
CA ALA A 110 19.79 -7.70 -39.56
C ALA A 110 20.97 -7.59 -40.53
N GLN A 111 21.98 -6.76 -40.24
CA GLN A 111 23.19 -6.64 -41.06
C GLN A 111 23.97 -7.96 -41.14
N LEU A 112 24.22 -8.61 -40.00
CA LEU A 112 24.89 -9.91 -39.96
C LEU A 112 24.11 -10.98 -40.73
N SER A 113 22.77 -10.98 -40.63
CA SER A 113 21.93 -11.92 -41.38
C SER A 113 21.99 -11.69 -42.89
N ALA A 114 22.12 -10.43 -43.33
CA ALA A 114 22.26 -10.08 -44.73
C ALA A 114 23.65 -10.45 -45.29
N GLU A 115 24.70 -10.30 -44.49
CA GLU A 115 26.07 -10.69 -44.86
C GLU A 115 26.27 -12.22 -44.90
N LEU A 116 25.60 -12.93 -44.00
CA LEU A 116 25.59 -14.40 -43.96
C LEU A 116 24.57 -15.03 -44.92
N ALA A 117 23.72 -14.23 -45.58
CA ALA A 117 22.80 -14.73 -46.57
C ALA A 117 23.60 -15.35 -47.72
N PRO A 118 23.46 -16.66 -48.00
CA PRO A 118 24.20 -17.28 -49.10
C PRO A 118 23.81 -16.57 -50.40
N PRO A 119 24.76 -16.35 -51.33
CA PRO A 119 24.43 -15.79 -52.64
C PRO A 119 23.33 -16.66 -53.23
N ALA A 120 22.23 -16.03 -53.63
CA ALA A 120 21.06 -16.70 -54.18
C ALA A 120 21.53 -17.73 -55.21
N VAL A 121 21.55 -19.00 -54.80
CA VAL A 121 21.83 -20.10 -55.71
C VAL A 121 20.70 -20.02 -56.70
N SER A 122 21.04 -19.57 -57.91
CA SER A 122 20.11 -19.47 -59.03
C SER A 122 19.30 -20.74 -59.06
N ALA A 123 17.98 -20.58 -58.89
CA ALA A 123 17.04 -21.69 -58.80
C ALA A 123 17.37 -22.73 -59.89
N PRO A 124 17.56 -24.02 -59.55
CA PRO A 124 17.68 -25.02 -60.59
C PRO A 124 16.37 -25.01 -61.38
N ALA A 125 16.53 -24.87 -62.69
CA ALA A 125 15.48 -24.93 -63.69
C ALA A 125 14.39 -25.93 -63.30
N GLN A 126 13.13 -25.47 -63.39
CA GLN A 126 11.96 -26.33 -63.32
C GLN A 126 12.18 -27.54 -64.22
N ARG A 127 12.33 -28.73 -63.62
CA ARG A 127 12.26 -29.98 -64.38
C ARG A 127 10.81 -30.17 -64.84
N PRO A 128 10.58 -30.52 -66.11
CA PRO A 128 9.25 -30.75 -66.62
C PRO A 128 8.62 -31.96 -65.93
N THR A 129 7.39 -31.75 -65.48
CA THR A 129 6.30 -32.71 -65.26
C THR A 129 6.55 -34.13 -65.79
N GLU A 130 6.94 -35.05 -64.90
CA GLU A 130 6.75 -36.49 -65.11
C GLU A 130 5.47 -36.98 -64.44
N LYS A 131 4.78 -37.85 -65.19
CA LYS A 131 3.39 -38.27 -65.09
C LYS A 131 3.02 -38.97 -63.76
N PRO A 132 1.74 -38.90 -63.35
CA PRO A 132 1.24 -39.63 -62.19
C PRO A 132 1.11 -41.12 -62.51
N LEU A 133 1.74 -41.98 -61.70
CA LEU A 133 1.50 -43.42 -61.70
C LEU A 133 0.55 -43.80 -60.54
N PRO A 134 -0.25 -44.87 -60.74
CA PRO A 134 -1.57 -45.00 -60.15
C PRO A 134 -1.58 -45.55 -58.73
N HIS A 135 -2.64 -45.17 -58.03
CA HIS A 135 -3.23 -45.82 -56.86
C HIS A 135 -2.83 -47.29 -56.66
N ARG A 136 -2.21 -47.57 -55.51
CA ARG A 136 -2.24 -48.82 -54.74
C ARG A 136 -1.36 -48.59 -53.49
N ARG A 137 -1.68 -48.93 -52.25
CA ARG A 137 -2.79 -49.65 -51.60
C ARG A 137 -2.93 -49.04 -50.19
N ARG A 138 -4.18 -48.97 -49.71
CA ARG A 138 -4.52 -48.88 -48.29
C ARG A 138 -3.69 -49.88 -47.48
N TRP A 139 -2.98 -49.40 -46.48
CA TRP A 139 -2.57 -50.22 -45.34
C TRP A 139 -3.60 -50.05 -44.22
N PRO A 140 -4.10 -51.14 -43.63
CA PRO A 140 -5.08 -51.07 -42.55
C PRO A 140 -4.42 -50.59 -41.24
N SER A 141 -5.20 -49.81 -40.50
CA SER A 141 -4.94 -49.31 -39.16
C SER A 141 -4.49 -50.42 -38.22
N ARG A 142 -3.39 -50.20 -37.50
CA ARG A 142 -2.97 -51.08 -36.40
C ARG A 142 -3.57 -50.58 -35.08
N PRO A 143 -4.03 -51.47 -34.17
CA PRO A 143 -4.88 -51.11 -33.05
C PRO A 143 -4.14 -50.39 -31.92
N LEU A 144 -4.91 -49.56 -31.21
CA LEU A 144 -4.62 -48.99 -29.91
C LEU A 144 -4.26 -50.09 -28.90
N LEU A 145 -3.10 -49.95 -28.22
CA LEU A 145 -2.80 -50.68 -27.00
C LEU A 145 -3.18 -49.85 -25.77
N PRO A 146 -3.65 -50.50 -24.69
CA PRO A 146 -4.18 -49.84 -23.51
C PRO A 146 -3.12 -49.28 -22.57
N ARG A 147 -3.54 -48.20 -21.92
CA ARG A 147 -2.91 -47.41 -20.87
C ARG A 147 -2.57 -48.27 -19.65
N ALA A 148 -1.32 -48.25 -19.19
CA ALA A 148 -0.95 -48.72 -17.85
C ALA A 148 -1.01 -47.56 -16.84
N PRO A 149 -1.53 -47.77 -15.61
CA PRO A 149 -1.50 -46.80 -14.54
C PRO A 149 -0.30 -47.06 -13.62
N ARG A 150 0.47 -46.02 -13.30
CA ARG A 150 1.46 -45.93 -12.19
C ARG A 150 2.14 -44.57 -12.33
N GLY A 151 2.31 -43.75 -11.31
CA GLY A 151 1.93 -43.82 -9.92
C GLY A 151 2.01 -42.40 -9.36
N SER A 152 1.37 -42.21 -8.20
CA SER A 152 1.47 -41.02 -7.39
C SER A 152 2.92 -40.65 -7.13
N SER A 153 3.32 -39.45 -7.55
CA SER A 153 4.43 -38.73 -6.93
C SER A 153 3.85 -37.46 -6.33
N ALA A 154 3.78 -37.46 -5.00
CA ALA A 154 3.48 -36.29 -4.20
C ALA A 154 4.52 -35.20 -4.50
N ALA A 155 4.06 -34.06 -5.00
CA ALA A 155 4.83 -32.83 -5.01
C ALA A 155 4.47 -32.02 -3.75
N PRO A 156 5.45 -31.45 -3.04
CA PRO A 156 5.21 -30.68 -1.84
C PRO A 156 4.51 -29.36 -2.17
N SER A 157 3.44 -29.10 -1.43
CA SER A 157 2.69 -27.85 -1.40
C SER A 157 3.59 -26.67 -1.03
N SER A 158 3.87 -25.79 -1.99
CA SER A 158 4.24 -24.41 -1.70
C SER A 158 3.01 -23.66 -1.16
N PRO A 159 3.18 -22.81 -0.14
CA PRO A 159 2.08 -22.07 0.45
C PRO A 159 1.62 -20.96 -0.51
N GLN A 160 0.35 -21.01 -0.94
CA GLN A 160 -0.29 -19.86 -1.57
C GLN A 160 -0.47 -18.74 -0.53
N PRO A 161 -0.18 -17.48 -0.90
CA PRO A 161 -0.53 -16.32 -0.09
C PRO A 161 -2.04 -16.10 -0.13
N CYS A 162 -2.61 -15.97 1.07
CA CYS A 162 -4.01 -15.70 1.31
C CYS A 162 -4.49 -14.47 0.54
N HIS A 163 -5.64 -14.61 -0.12
CA HIS A 163 -6.40 -13.56 -0.79
C HIS A 163 -6.43 -12.25 0.01
N GLN A 164 -5.79 -11.21 -0.53
CA GLN A 164 -6.14 -9.83 -0.23
C GLN A 164 -7.58 -9.59 -0.69
N ARG A 165 -8.50 -9.46 0.25
CA ARG A 165 -9.83 -8.90 -0.02
C ARG A 165 -9.65 -7.43 -0.40
N HIS A 166 -9.83 -7.13 -1.68
CA HIS A 166 -10.05 -5.77 -2.16
C HIS A 166 -11.32 -5.19 -1.54
N VAL A 167 -11.15 -4.36 -0.51
CA VAL A 167 -12.19 -3.41 -0.10
C VAL A 167 -12.18 -2.26 -1.11
N ARG A 168 -13.05 -2.34 -2.12
CA ARG A 168 -13.37 -1.20 -2.97
C ARG A 168 -14.12 -0.15 -2.13
N GLN A 169 -13.40 0.78 -1.52
CA GLN A 169 -14.01 2.01 -1.02
C GLN A 169 -14.35 2.91 -2.21
N ARG A 170 -15.65 3.03 -2.51
CA ARG A 170 -16.18 4.01 -3.46
C ARG A 170 -16.05 5.41 -2.84
N PHE A 171 -14.98 6.13 -3.17
CA PHE A 171 -14.96 7.58 -3.01
C PHE A 171 -15.93 8.19 -4.03
N ARG A 172 -17.12 8.61 -3.56
CA ARG A 172 -17.96 9.55 -4.31
C ARG A 172 -17.20 10.87 -4.36
N ARG A 173 -16.73 11.24 -5.55
CA ARG A 173 -16.26 12.60 -5.85
C ARG A 173 -17.38 13.60 -5.55
N GLN A 174 -17.21 14.43 -4.54
CA GLN A 174 -17.96 15.69 -4.46
C GLN A 174 -17.22 16.73 -5.33
N PRO A 175 -17.92 17.50 -6.17
CA PRO A 175 -17.30 18.56 -6.93
C PRO A 175 -16.94 19.74 -6.02
N CYS A 176 -15.68 20.17 -6.08
CA CYS A 176 -15.23 21.43 -5.50
C CYS A 176 -15.95 22.58 -6.22
N ARG A 177 -16.88 23.26 -5.53
CA ARG A 177 -17.37 24.57 -5.95
C ARG A 177 -16.47 25.64 -5.35
N ALA A 178 -15.72 26.31 -6.23
CA ALA A 178 -15.05 27.57 -5.94
C ALA A 178 -16.09 28.64 -5.59
N GLY A 179 -15.86 29.36 -4.49
CA GLY A 179 -16.71 30.46 -4.04
C GLY A 179 -16.02 31.25 -2.92
N LEU A 180 -15.18 32.22 -3.30
CA LEU A 180 -14.84 33.34 -2.43
C LEU A 180 -16.14 34.05 -2.01
N ARG A 181 -16.38 34.22 -0.70
CA ARG A 181 -16.65 35.53 -0.05
C ARG A 181 -17.08 35.40 1.43
N GLN A 182 -16.45 36.28 2.22
CA GLN A 182 -16.93 37.00 3.40
C GLN A 182 -17.08 36.31 4.76
N ALA A 183 -16.53 37.01 5.76
CA ALA A 183 -16.55 36.74 7.18
C ALA A 183 -17.94 37.00 7.81
N GLY A 184 -18.31 36.17 8.78
CA GLY A 184 -19.47 36.30 9.66
C GLY A 184 -19.51 35.12 10.66
N PRO A 185 -20.08 35.29 11.87
CA PRO A 185 -19.44 34.83 13.11
C PRO A 185 -19.83 33.43 13.59
N ALA A 186 -18.89 32.83 14.35
CA ALA A 186 -19.06 31.83 15.41
C ALA A 186 -20.20 30.80 15.23
N ALA A 187 -19.94 29.79 14.41
CA ALA A 187 -20.66 28.52 14.52
C ALA A 187 -20.03 27.69 15.64
N THR A 188 -20.79 27.49 16.72
CA THR A 188 -20.51 26.55 17.80
C THR A 188 -20.36 25.13 17.23
N LEU A 189 -19.10 24.67 17.16
CA LEU A 189 -18.70 23.36 16.68
C LEU A 189 -18.74 22.36 17.86
N THR A 190 -19.93 22.02 18.36
CA THR A 190 -20.12 21.20 19.57
C THR A 190 -20.38 19.71 19.34
N ASP A 191 -20.05 19.15 18.16
CA ASP A 191 -20.11 17.69 18.01
C ASP A 191 -19.09 17.15 17.00
N ARG A 192 -17.83 17.07 17.44
CA ARG A 192 -16.80 16.27 16.76
C ARG A 192 -16.40 15.11 17.66
N ARG A 193 -17.23 14.06 17.69
CA ARG A 193 -16.77 12.76 18.18
C ARG A 193 -15.69 12.23 17.23
N PRO A 194 -14.48 11.93 17.70
CA PRO A 194 -13.51 11.21 16.87
C PRO A 194 -14.06 9.82 16.54
N LEU A 195 -14.09 9.47 15.26
CA LEU A 195 -14.62 8.21 14.71
C LEU A 195 -13.76 6.97 15.03
N TRP A 196 -12.83 7.07 15.98
CA TRP A 196 -11.91 6.00 16.32
C TRP A 196 -12.50 5.20 17.48
N GLY A 197 -12.85 3.94 17.22
CA GLY A 197 -13.26 3.01 18.27
C GLY A 197 -12.11 2.80 19.26
N ALA A 198 -12.41 2.79 20.56
CA ALA A 198 -11.42 2.68 21.65
C ALA A 198 -10.44 1.49 21.48
N ASP A 199 -10.84 0.45 20.75
CA ASP A 199 -10.03 -0.73 20.47
C ASP A 199 -8.80 -0.43 19.58
N GLN A 200 -8.87 0.55 18.67
CA GLN A 200 -7.71 0.90 17.81
C GLN A 200 -6.59 1.59 18.59
N ILE A 201 -6.93 2.32 19.66
CA ILE A 201 -5.96 3.00 20.52
C ILE A 201 -5.15 1.98 21.33
N ARG A 202 -5.78 0.90 21.80
CA ARG A 202 -5.10 -0.18 22.54
C ARG A 202 -4.06 -0.91 21.69
N THR A 203 -4.35 -1.15 20.41
CA THR A 203 -3.41 -1.78 19.48
C THR A 203 -2.17 -0.92 19.23
N TRP A 204 -2.33 0.41 19.22
CA TRP A 204 -1.21 1.36 19.05
C TRP A 204 -0.33 1.51 20.30
N LEU A 205 -0.89 1.35 21.50
CA LEU A 205 -0.15 1.50 22.77
C LEU A 205 0.57 0.22 23.23
N GLY A 206 0.53 -0.86 22.44
CA GLY A 206 1.27 -2.10 22.74
C GLY A 206 0.75 -2.86 23.97
N ALA A 207 -0.48 -2.60 24.41
CA ALA A 207 -1.10 -3.37 25.47
C ALA A 207 -1.52 -4.74 24.92
N ALA A 208 -0.76 -5.78 25.26
CA ALA A 208 -1.13 -7.15 24.95
C ALA A 208 -2.48 -7.49 25.63
N PRO A 209 -3.45 -8.05 24.91
CA PRO A 209 -4.69 -8.50 25.52
C PRO A 209 -4.42 -9.76 26.36
N GLY A 210 -4.59 -9.64 27.68
CA GLY A 210 -4.75 -10.79 28.58
C GLY A 210 -3.57 -11.07 29.52
N SER A 211 -3.65 -10.50 30.72
CA SER A 211 -3.20 -11.17 31.94
C SER A 211 -4.07 -10.69 33.10
N THR A 212 -5.27 -11.26 33.18
CA THR A 212 -6.00 -11.38 34.45
C THR A 212 -5.58 -12.68 35.12
#